data_AF-A0A391NUM4-F1
#
_entry.id   AF-A0A391NUM4-F1
#
_cell.length_a   1.000
_cell.length_b   1.000
_cell.length_c   1.000
_cell.angle_alpha   90.00
_cell.angle_beta   90.00
_cell.angle_gamma   90.00
#
_symmetry.space_group_name_H-M   'P 1'
#
loop_
_entity.id
_entity.type
_entity.pdbx_description
1 polymer ?
#
loop_
_entity_poly.entity_id
_entity_poly.type
_entity_poly.pdbx_seq_one_letter_code
_entity_poly.pdbx_strand_id
1 'polypeptide(L)'
;GVGVFGVSGWLGHSCLSNTNFSWRDSHDEWAPILYTAARDIRMGEELTTPHGTNLDDTLSTRQRKLWQGFRIRCHCEVCSLKGQALKESDARRRRMAAIHIQLENCVRMGLSGQNQAALKLTLELLSLVVRESHSDPWYIAATCWDGLPAACLAGNMEMARKMAYNHVAALVRV
;
A
#
# COMPACT_ATOMS: atom_id res chain seq x y z
N GLY A 1 11.78 -7.14 14.72
CA GLY A 1 11.67 -8.41 15.47
C GLY A 1 10.53 -9.25 14.93
N VAL A 2 10.28 -10.41 15.51
CA VAL A 2 9.10 -11.26 15.26
C VAL A 2 8.32 -11.36 16.57
N GLY A 3 6.99 -11.36 16.52
CA GLY A 3 6.13 -11.50 17.69
C GLY A 3 4.88 -12.35 17.41
N VAL A 4 4.26 -12.86 18.46
CA VAL A 4 3.06 -13.72 18.38
C VAL A 4 1.86 -12.97 18.96
N PHE A 5 0.82 -12.77 18.15
CA PHE A 5 -0.37 -12.00 18.51
C PHE A 5 -1.61 -12.86 18.33
N GLY A 6 -2.02 -13.57 19.38
CA GLY A 6 -3.11 -14.54 19.30
C GLY A 6 -4.44 -13.95 18.83
N VAL A 7 -4.76 -12.72 19.25
CA VAL A 7 -5.99 -12.01 18.82
C VAL A 7 -5.95 -11.67 17.33
N SER A 8 -4.80 -11.25 16.81
CA SER A 8 -4.61 -10.94 15.38
C SER A 8 -4.81 -12.15 14.46
N GLY A 9 -4.59 -13.36 14.98
CA GLY A 9 -4.78 -14.60 14.21
C GLY A 9 -6.23 -14.88 13.79
N TRP A 10 -7.20 -14.22 14.42
CA TRP A 10 -8.62 -14.35 14.08
C TRP A 10 -9.03 -13.50 12.87
N LEU A 11 -8.21 -12.53 12.46
CA LEU A 11 -8.55 -11.63 11.36
C LEU A 11 -8.45 -12.36 10.02
N GLY A 12 -9.54 -12.31 9.24
CA GLY A 12 -9.59 -12.89 7.90
C GLY A 12 -8.65 -12.20 6.91
N HIS A 13 -8.60 -12.74 5.69
CA HIS A 13 -7.83 -12.16 4.58
C HIS A 13 -8.73 -11.49 3.54
N SER A 14 -8.37 -10.27 3.15
CA SER A 14 -8.86 -9.64 1.93
C SER A 14 -7.71 -8.89 1.24
N CYS A 15 -7.64 -8.96 -0.10
CA CYS A 15 -6.68 -8.17 -0.87
C CYS A 15 -7.04 -6.68 -0.94
N LEU A 16 -8.27 -6.34 -0.54
CA LEU A 16 -8.71 -4.99 -0.21
C LEU A 16 -9.27 -5.02 1.21
N SER A 17 -8.37 -4.97 2.19
CA SER A 17 -8.71 -5.07 3.60
C SER A 17 -9.49 -3.85 4.08
N ASN A 18 -10.35 -4.06 5.08
CA ASN A 18 -11.01 -2.96 5.78
C ASN A 18 -10.26 -2.52 7.05
N THR A 19 -9.15 -3.19 7.38
CA THR A 19 -8.22 -2.75 8.43
C THR A 19 -6.80 -2.62 7.90
N ASN A 20 -6.08 -1.65 8.45
CA ASN A 20 -4.64 -1.48 8.34
C ASN A 20 -3.99 -1.81 9.69
N PHE A 21 -2.71 -2.17 9.69
CA PHE A 21 -1.97 -2.38 10.93
C PHE A 21 -0.61 -1.69 10.90
N SER A 22 -0.19 -1.21 12.07
CA SER A 22 1.13 -0.64 12.28
C SER A 22 1.68 -1.09 13.62
N TRP A 23 3.01 -1.05 13.74
CA TRP A 23 3.67 -1.19 15.03
C TRP A 23 3.67 0.17 15.70
N ARG A 24 3.19 0.24 16.95
CA ARG A 24 3.42 1.44 17.76
C ARG A 24 4.80 1.31 18.36
N ASP A 25 5.68 2.26 18.04
CA ASP A 25 6.96 2.37 18.74
C ASP A 25 6.69 2.56 20.23
N SER A 26 7.13 1.58 21.02
CA SER A 26 7.25 1.68 22.47
C SER A 26 8.74 1.61 22.80
N HIS A 27 9.20 2.45 23.73
CA HIS A 27 10.51 2.27 24.34
C HIS A 27 10.57 1.03 25.25
N ASP A 28 9.44 0.34 25.44
CA ASP A 28 9.30 -0.89 26.19
C ASP A 28 9.62 -2.13 25.34
N GLU A 29 9.94 -3.25 26.00
CA GLU A 29 10.23 -4.56 25.39
C GLU A 29 9.09 -5.13 24.52
N TRP A 30 7.88 -4.54 24.58
CA TRP A 30 6.66 -5.03 23.93
C TRP A 30 5.99 -3.93 23.11
N ALA A 31 6.28 -3.87 21.80
CA ALA A 31 5.59 -2.97 20.88
C ALA A 31 4.20 -3.53 20.51
N PRO A 32 3.08 -2.85 20.84
CA PRO A 32 1.76 -3.31 20.45
C PRO A 32 1.51 -3.10 18.95
N ILE A 33 0.71 -3.99 18.36
CA ILE A 33 0.16 -3.79 17.02
C ILE A 33 -1.12 -2.95 17.15
N LEU A 34 -1.15 -1.84 16.44
CA LEU A 34 -2.34 -1.01 16.29
C LEU A 34 -3.08 -1.41 15.01
N TYR A 35 -4.34 -1.80 15.14
CA TYR A 35 -5.26 -1.97 14.01
C TYR A 35 -6.14 -0.73 13.87
N THR A 36 -6.25 -0.24 12.64
CA THR A 36 -7.04 0.95 12.29
C THR A 36 -8.00 0.61 11.17
N ALA A 37 -9.17 1.24 11.15
CA ALA A 37 -10.10 1.08 10.05
C ALA A 37 -9.52 1.76 8.79
N ALA A 38 -9.46 1.03 7.68
CA ALA A 38 -9.03 1.55 6.39
C ALA A 38 -10.16 2.31 5.65
N ARG A 39 -11.40 2.00 6.03
CA ARG A 39 -12.64 2.58 5.51
C ARG A 39 -13.75 2.40 6.55
N ASP A 40 -14.91 2.99 6.29
CA ASP A 40 -16.11 2.70 7.08
C ASP A 40 -16.42 1.19 7.08
N ILE A 41 -16.64 0.65 8.28
CA ILE A 41 -16.92 -0.77 8.52
C ILE A 41 -18.34 -0.87 9.08
N ARG A 42 -19.19 -1.67 8.43
CA ARG A 42 -20.56 -1.86 8.89
C ARG A 42 -20.61 -2.81 10.08
N MET A 43 -21.62 -2.66 10.92
CA MET A 43 -21.87 -3.62 12.00
C MET A 43 -22.07 -5.03 11.43
N GLY A 44 -21.34 -6.01 11.97
CA GLY A 44 -21.36 -7.39 11.48
C GLY A 44 -20.50 -7.67 10.24
N GLU A 45 -19.84 -6.66 9.66
CA GLU A 45 -18.82 -6.87 8.63
C GLU A 45 -17.57 -7.51 9.24
N GLU A 46 -17.03 -8.53 8.57
CA GLU A 46 -15.80 -9.20 9.00
C GLU A 46 -14.60 -8.26 8.92
N LEU A 47 -13.77 -8.21 9.97
CA LEU A 47 -12.51 -7.49 9.95
C LEU A 47 -11.43 -8.30 9.23
N THR A 48 -10.77 -7.69 8.25
CA THR A 48 -9.81 -8.36 7.37
C THR A 48 -8.50 -7.59 7.24
N THR A 49 -7.42 -8.32 6.96
CA THR A 49 -6.07 -7.78 6.73
C THR A 49 -5.46 -8.37 5.44
N PRO A 50 -4.44 -7.73 4.84
CA PRO A 50 -3.90 -8.17 3.55
C PRO A 50 -2.95 -9.39 3.63
N HIS A 51 -2.63 -9.92 4.83
CA HIS A 51 -1.81 -11.13 5.07
C HIS A 51 -0.69 -11.38 4.04
N GLY A 52 0.36 -10.55 4.08
CA GLY A 52 1.57 -10.73 3.26
C GLY A 52 1.39 -10.49 1.75
N THR A 53 0.21 -10.06 1.31
CA THR A 53 0.00 -9.56 -0.06
C THR A 53 0.26 -8.06 -0.13
N ASN A 54 0.79 -7.63 -1.27
CA ASN A 54 1.01 -6.22 -1.57
C ASN A 54 -0.03 -5.70 -2.56
N LEU A 55 -0.23 -4.38 -2.57
CA LEU A 55 -1.19 -3.74 -3.47
C LEU A 55 -0.82 -3.95 -4.95
N ASP A 56 0.45 -4.11 -5.27
CA ASP A 56 0.98 -4.33 -6.63
C ASP A 56 1.06 -5.81 -7.05
N ASP A 57 0.67 -6.76 -6.19
CA ASP A 57 0.65 -8.17 -6.56
C ASP A 57 -0.51 -8.49 -7.52
N THR A 58 -0.24 -9.13 -8.66
CA THR A 58 -1.28 -9.68 -9.56
C THR A 58 -2.09 -10.80 -8.89
N LEU A 59 -3.26 -11.15 -9.44
CA LEU A 59 -4.08 -12.25 -8.92
C LEU A 59 -3.26 -13.53 -8.68
N SER A 60 -2.49 -13.94 -9.69
CA SER A 60 -1.63 -15.14 -9.61
C SER A 60 -0.61 -15.05 -8.48
N THR A 61 -0.01 -13.87 -8.28
CA THR A 61 0.99 -13.64 -7.23
C THR A 61 0.35 -13.66 -5.85
N ARG A 62 -0.81 -12.99 -5.66
CA ARG A 62 -1.55 -13.00 -4.38
C ARG A 62 -1.95 -14.43 -4.00
N GLN A 63 -2.56 -15.18 -4.91
CA GLN A 63 -2.96 -16.57 -4.64
C GLN A 63 -1.78 -17.46 -4.29
N ARG A 64 -0.65 -17.30 -5.00
CA ARG A 64 0.58 -18.06 -4.71
C ARG A 64 1.13 -17.73 -3.32
N LYS A 65 1.27 -16.43 -2.97
CA LYS A 65 1.77 -15.99 -1.66
C LYS A 65 0.91 -16.52 -0.52
N LEU A 66 -0.42 -16.38 -0.65
CA LEU A 66 -1.38 -16.85 0.36
C LEU A 66 -1.37 -18.37 0.50
N TRP A 67 -1.27 -19.10 -0.61
CA TRP A 67 -1.19 -20.56 -0.54
C TRP A 67 0.12 -21.02 0.10
N GLN A 68 1.24 -20.37 -0.19
CA GLN A 68 2.55 -20.73 0.35
C GLN A 68 2.69 -20.37 1.83
N GLY A 69 2.26 -19.17 2.23
CA GLY A 69 2.40 -18.69 3.61
C GLY A 69 1.29 -19.15 4.56
N PHE A 70 0.05 -19.24 4.08
CA PHE A 70 -1.13 -19.41 4.93
C PHE A 70 -2.03 -20.57 4.53
N ARG A 71 -1.76 -21.24 3.39
CA ARG A 71 -2.63 -22.31 2.83
C ARG A 71 -4.06 -21.85 2.54
N ILE A 72 -4.23 -20.56 2.21
CA ILE A 72 -5.53 -19.93 1.90
C ILE A 72 -5.69 -19.77 0.39
N ARG A 73 -6.92 -19.98 -0.11
CA ARG A 73 -7.36 -19.51 -1.43
C ARG A 73 -8.30 -18.33 -1.25
N CYS A 74 -7.90 -17.16 -1.73
CA CYS A 74 -8.65 -15.92 -1.50
C CYS A 74 -9.80 -15.77 -2.52
N HIS A 75 -10.98 -15.39 -2.04
CA HIS A 75 -12.17 -15.13 -2.85
C HIS A 75 -12.75 -13.73 -2.62
N CYS A 76 -11.95 -12.80 -2.08
CA CYS A 76 -12.38 -11.40 -1.92
C CYS A 76 -12.77 -10.76 -3.25
N GLU A 77 -13.44 -9.62 -3.20
CA GLU A 77 -13.90 -8.85 -4.37
C GLU A 77 -12.83 -8.65 -5.45
N VAL A 78 -11.58 -8.36 -5.06
CA VAL A 78 -10.45 -8.19 -5.98
C VAL A 78 -10.05 -9.52 -6.64
N CYS A 79 -10.03 -10.61 -5.87
CA CYS A 79 -9.67 -11.94 -6.39
C CYS A 79 -10.80 -12.60 -7.20
N SER A 80 -12.03 -12.14 -6.98
CA SER A 80 -13.23 -12.60 -7.66
C SER A 80 -13.48 -11.88 -8.99
N LEU A 81 -12.73 -10.81 -9.31
CA LEU A 81 -12.76 -10.16 -10.63
C LEU A 81 -12.55 -11.16 -11.77
N LYS A 82 -13.26 -10.96 -12.89
CA LYS A 82 -13.19 -11.77 -14.11
C LYS A 82 -13.09 -10.89 -15.35
N GLY A 83 -12.80 -11.51 -16.49
CA GLY A 83 -12.85 -10.87 -17.81
C GLY A 83 -11.96 -9.62 -17.91
N GLN A 84 -12.54 -8.54 -18.42
CA GLN A 84 -11.82 -7.29 -18.66
C GLN A 84 -11.38 -6.60 -17.36
N ALA A 85 -12.22 -6.60 -16.32
CA ALA A 85 -11.91 -5.96 -15.04
C ALA A 85 -10.67 -6.60 -14.37
N LEU A 86 -10.53 -7.93 -14.44
CA LEU A 86 -9.34 -8.63 -13.95
C LEU A 86 -8.10 -8.22 -14.74
N LYS A 87 -8.18 -8.19 -16.07
CA LYS A 87 -7.04 -7.82 -16.94
C LYS A 87 -6.54 -6.42 -16.63
N GLU A 88 -7.46 -5.47 -16.44
CA GLU A 88 -7.13 -4.08 -16.13
C GLU A 88 -6.52 -3.91 -14.75
N SER A 89 -7.08 -4.59 -13.72
CA SER A 89 -6.47 -4.57 -12.38
C SER A 89 -5.06 -5.17 -12.40
N ASP A 90 -4.88 -6.34 -13.01
CA ASP A 90 -3.56 -6.95 -13.14
C ASP A 90 -2.58 -6.07 -13.94
N ALA A 91 -3.04 -5.34 -14.96
CA ALA A 91 -2.20 -4.41 -15.72
C ALA A 91 -1.73 -3.24 -14.85
N ARG A 92 -2.65 -2.63 -14.08
CA ARG A 92 -2.31 -1.54 -13.14
C ARG A 92 -1.31 -2.03 -12.08
N ARG A 93 -1.54 -3.20 -11.51
CA ARG A 93 -0.65 -3.79 -10.49
C ARG A 93 0.74 -4.11 -11.03
N ARG A 94 0.86 -4.68 -12.24
CA ARG A 94 2.16 -4.84 -12.92
C ARG A 94 2.86 -3.49 -13.14
N ARG A 95 2.10 -2.45 -13.52
CA ARG A 95 2.68 -1.11 -13.70
C ARG A 95 3.17 -0.52 -12.38
N MET A 96 2.43 -0.69 -11.28
CA MET A 96 2.87 -0.29 -9.95
C MET A 96 4.18 -0.96 -9.55
N ALA A 97 4.27 -2.29 -9.69
CA ALA A 97 5.49 -3.05 -9.39
C ALA A 97 6.68 -2.57 -10.24
N ALA A 98 6.46 -2.31 -11.53
CA ALA A 98 7.50 -1.76 -12.40
C ALA A 98 7.95 -0.35 -11.99
N ILE A 99 7.01 0.51 -11.55
CA ILE A 99 7.35 1.85 -11.05
C ILE A 99 8.17 1.77 -9.77
N HIS A 100 7.83 0.88 -8.83
CA HIS A 100 8.62 0.70 -7.60
C HIS A 100 10.08 0.34 -7.92
N ILE A 101 10.33 -0.58 -8.85
CA ILE A 101 11.68 -0.94 -9.32
C ILE A 101 12.38 0.27 -9.97
N GLN A 102 11.67 1.04 -10.79
CA GLN A 102 12.23 2.23 -11.44
C GLN A 102 12.63 3.29 -10.41
N LEU A 103 11.79 3.56 -9.41
CA LEU A 103 12.07 4.53 -8.35
C LEU A 103 13.25 4.08 -7.47
N GLU A 104 13.33 2.81 -7.09
CA GLU A 104 14.46 2.26 -6.34
C GLU A 104 15.79 2.44 -7.10
N ASN A 105 15.78 2.18 -8.42
CA ASN A 105 16.95 2.40 -9.27
C ASN A 105 17.35 3.88 -9.35
N CYS A 106 16.38 4.79 -9.44
CA CYS A 106 16.65 6.23 -9.43
C CYS A 106 17.33 6.65 -8.11
N VAL A 107 16.89 6.13 -6.96
CA VAL A 107 17.50 6.42 -5.65
C VAL A 107 18.92 5.85 -5.56
N ARG A 108 19.12 4.58 -5.96
CA ARG A 108 20.42 3.89 -5.85
C ARG A 108 21.52 4.53 -6.72
N MET A 109 21.16 5.10 -7.87
CA MET A 109 22.14 5.65 -8.83
C MET A 109 22.64 7.08 -8.53
N GLY A 110 22.15 7.74 -7.47
CA GLY A 110 22.52 9.12 -7.17
C GLY A 110 21.76 10.12 -8.05
N LEU A 111 20.83 10.84 -7.44
CA LEU A 111 19.79 11.66 -8.06
C LEU A 111 20.26 13.02 -8.62
N SER A 112 21.34 13.04 -9.39
CA SER A 112 21.72 14.21 -10.19
C SER A 112 21.27 14.01 -11.64
N GLY A 113 20.01 14.36 -11.94
CA GLY A 113 19.49 14.45 -13.32
C GLY A 113 18.19 13.69 -13.62
N GLN A 114 17.73 12.79 -12.75
CA GLN A 114 16.51 12.00 -12.97
C GLN A 114 15.31 12.47 -12.13
N ASN A 115 15.42 13.57 -11.40
CA ASN A 115 14.44 14.00 -10.39
C ASN A 115 13.06 14.27 -11.00
N GLN A 116 13.02 14.88 -12.20
CA GLN A 116 11.78 15.12 -12.91
C GLN A 116 11.11 13.82 -13.38
N ALA A 117 11.89 12.80 -13.75
CA ALA A 117 11.39 11.50 -14.14
C ALA A 117 10.85 10.74 -12.92
N ALA A 118 11.58 10.76 -11.80
CA ALA A 118 11.14 10.18 -10.53
C ALA A 118 9.82 10.81 -10.07
N LEU A 119 9.69 12.15 -10.13
CA LEU A 119 8.45 12.83 -9.78
C LEU A 119 7.27 12.38 -10.66
N LYS A 120 7.47 12.27 -11.99
CA LYS A 120 6.42 11.77 -12.90
C LYS A 120 6.00 10.36 -12.56
N LEU A 121 6.95 9.48 -12.26
CA LEU A 121 6.70 8.10 -11.85
C LEU A 121 5.91 8.04 -10.53
N THR A 122 6.25 8.85 -9.54
CA THR A 122 5.49 8.90 -8.27
C THR A 122 4.06 9.39 -8.49
N LEU A 123 3.84 10.41 -9.34
CA LEU A 123 2.49 10.88 -9.64
C LEU A 123 1.65 9.82 -10.37
N GLU A 124 2.27 9.07 -11.28
CA GLU A 124 1.63 7.93 -11.92
C GLU A 124 1.29 6.84 -10.88
N LEU A 125 2.24 6.48 -10.03
CA LEU A 125 2.04 5.50 -8.95
C LEU A 125 0.89 5.90 -8.04
N LEU A 126 0.83 7.16 -7.59
CA LEU A 126 -0.25 7.68 -6.76
C LEU A 126 -1.62 7.50 -7.46
N SER A 127 -1.71 7.78 -8.76
CA SER A 127 -2.94 7.59 -9.52
C SER A 127 -3.38 6.12 -9.60
N LEU A 128 -2.42 5.18 -9.65
CA LEU A 128 -2.69 3.74 -9.69
C LEU A 128 -3.11 3.23 -8.31
N VAL A 129 -2.41 3.69 -7.26
CA VAL A 129 -2.71 3.39 -5.86
C VAL A 129 -4.12 3.82 -5.50
N VAL A 130 -4.53 5.05 -5.82
CA VAL A 130 -5.89 5.53 -5.55
C VAL A 130 -6.96 4.62 -6.17
N ARG A 131 -6.69 4.12 -7.39
CA ARG A 131 -7.61 3.22 -8.10
C ARG A 131 -7.64 1.80 -7.52
N GLU A 132 -6.50 1.22 -7.19
CA GLU A 132 -6.43 -0.17 -6.69
C GLU A 132 -6.76 -0.31 -5.20
N SER A 133 -6.55 0.75 -4.41
CA SER A 133 -6.85 0.76 -2.96
C SER A 133 -8.20 1.39 -2.61
N HIS A 134 -8.97 1.82 -3.61
CA HIS A 134 -10.21 2.59 -3.41
C HIS A 134 -10.02 3.82 -2.51
N SER A 135 -8.91 4.53 -2.71
CA SER A 135 -8.52 5.71 -1.94
C SER A 135 -8.24 5.46 -0.45
N ASP A 136 -7.75 4.27 -0.09
CA ASP A 136 -7.28 3.99 1.27
C ASP A 136 -6.22 5.04 1.70
N PRO A 137 -6.47 5.78 2.80
CA PRO A 137 -5.57 6.82 3.27
C PRO A 137 -4.15 6.35 3.54
N TRP A 138 -3.97 5.11 4.00
CA TRP A 138 -2.65 4.56 4.33
C TRP A 138 -1.76 4.45 3.09
N TYR A 139 -2.29 3.87 2.01
CA TYR A 139 -1.53 3.73 0.75
C TYR A 139 -1.25 5.07 0.10
N ILE A 140 -2.18 6.03 0.21
CA ILE A 140 -1.97 7.41 -0.27
C ILE A 140 -0.84 8.07 0.54
N ALA A 141 -0.90 8.01 1.88
CA ALA A 141 0.12 8.57 2.76
C ALA A 141 1.51 8.00 2.49
N ALA A 142 1.61 6.67 2.34
CA ALA A 142 2.87 5.99 2.04
C ALA A 142 3.44 6.45 0.68
N THR A 143 2.59 6.50 -0.36
CA THR A 143 3.03 6.94 -1.69
C THR A 143 3.46 8.42 -1.71
N CYS A 144 2.77 9.28 -0.95
CA CYS A 144 3.16 10.67 -0.79
C CYS A 144 4.49 10.83 -0.05
N TRP A 145 4.74 10.00 0.96
CA TRP A 145 6.02 9.98 1.68
C TRP A 145 7.18 9.59 0.76
N ASP A 146 7.03 8.49 0.02
CA ASP A 146 8.06 8.00 -0.90
C ASP A 146 8.34 8.99 -2.05
N GLY A 147 7.31 9.75 -2.46
CA GLY A 147 7.40 10.77 -3.51
C GLY A 147 7.99 12.11 -3.09
N LEU A 148 7.94 12.43 -1.80
CA LEU A 148 8.33 13.74 -1.28
C LEU A 148 9.78 14.12 -1.65
N PRO A 149 10.80 13.23 -1.49
CA PRO A 149 12.17 13.54 -1.90
C PRO A 149 12.28 13.85 -3.39
N ALA A 150 11.56 13.12 -4.25
CA ALA A 150 11.57 13.34 -5.70
C ALA A 150 11.01 14.73 -6.05
N ALA A 151 9.95 15.17 -5.39
CA ALA A 151 9.40 16.51 -5.58
C ALA A 151 10.37 17.62 -5.14
N CYS A 152 11.00 17.46 -3.96
CA CYS A 152 12.01 18.39 -3.45
C CYS A 152 13.22 18.50 -4.40
N LEU A 153 13.77 17.37 -4.82
CA LEU A 153 14.95 17.31 -5.69
C LEU A 153 14.66 17.76 -7.13
N ALA A 154 13.39 17.71 -7.56
CA ALA A 154 12.94 18.28 -8.83
C ALA A 154 12.71 19.80 -8.77
N GLY A 155 12.86 20.43 -7.59
CA GLY A 155 12.56 21.85 -7.39
C GLY A 155 11.05 22.18 -7.42
N ASN A 156 10.17 21.16 -7.42
CA ASN A 156 8.73 21.35 -7.44
C ASN A 156 8.17 21.46 -6.02
N MET A 157 8.43 22.61 -5.39
CA MET A 157 8.06 22.86 -3.99
C MET A 157 6.54 22.89 -3.75
N GLU A 158 5.75 23.25 -4.75
CA GLU A 158 4.29 23.17 -4.66
C GLU A 158 3.85 21.72 -4.46
N MET A 159 4.37 20.80 -5.27
CA MET A 159 4.06 19.39 -5.15
C MET A 159 4.62 18.78 -3.87
N ALA A 160 5.85 19.13 -3.49
CA ALA A 160 6.45 18.69 -2.23
C ALA A 160 5.55 19.07 -1.04
N ARG A 161 5.04 20.31 -1.01
CA ARG A 161 4.11 20.76 0.03
C ARG A 161 2.81 19.95 0.03
N LYS A 162 2.23 19.67 -1.15
CA LYS A 162 1.00 18.84 -1.26
C LYS A 162 1.24 17.41 -0.77
N MET A 163 2.36 16.80 -1.13
CA MET A 163 2.73 15.45 -0.68
C MET A 163 2.94 15.41 0.83
N ALA A 164 3.68 16.36 1.40
CA ALA A 164 3.87 16.46 2.85
C ALA A 164 2.54 16.65 3.60
N TYR A 165 1.68 17.55 3.11
CA TYR A 165 0.35 17.75 3.69
C TYR A 165 -0.50 16.49 3.63
N ASN A 166 -0.60 15.83 2.47
CA ASN A 166 -1.43 14.63 2.30
C ASN A 166 -0.90 13.45 3.12
N HIS A 167 0.42 13.30 3.28
CA HIS A 167 1.01 12.31 4.16
C HIS A 167 0.54 12.50 5.61
N VAL A 168 0.65 13.72 6.15
CA VAL A 168 0.22 14.01 7.52
C VAL A 168 -1.30 13.93 7.66
N ALA A 169 -2.05 14.53 6.74
CA ALA A 169 -3.51 14.59 6.82
C ALA A 169 -4.19 13.22 6.77
N ALA A 170 -3.63 12.27 6.01
CA ALA A 170 -4.11 10.90 5.97
C ALA A 170 -3.80 10.10 7.25
N LEU A 171 -2.79 10.52 8.03
CA LEU A 171 -2.41 9.90 9.30
C LEU A 171 -3.13 10.52 10.52
N VAL A 172 -3.55 11.79 10.45
CA VAL A 172 -4.22 12.52 11.56
C VAL A 172 -5.74 12.29 11.60
N ARG A 173 -6.33 11.66 10.58
CA ARG A 173 -7.75 11.24 10.59
C ARG A 173 -8.00 9.89 11.30
N VAL A 174 -6.98 9.38 11.98
CA VAL A 174 -7.01 8.18 12.84
C VAL A 174 -7.03 8.62 14.30
#